data_AF-A0A6M3LQ59-F1
#
_entry.id   AF-A0A6M3LQ59-F1
#
_cell.length_a   1.000
_cell.length_b   1.000
_cell.length_c   1.000
_cell.angle_alpha   90.00
_cell.angle_beta   90.00
_cell.angle_gamma   90.00
#
_symmetry.space_group_name_H-M   'P 1'
#
loop_
_entity.id
_entity.type
_entity.pdbx_description
1 polymer ?
#
loop_
_entity_poly.entity_id
_entity_poly.type
_entity_poly.pdbx_seq_one_letter_code
_entity_poly.pdbx_strand_id
1 'polypeptide(L)'
;MKYTYRHKKFTAVFTDEDGYFSLTGDVDGGSGACGDKIVEIDPRFKLMEDMHLCDVKTGEPMHAEANGIYFAECYLKDGGKEYGLETIANHLHVSIEKAEEFCELVKNRNEEYKDRLHTSRPSDSAQVKLSMFFDELRRQWQLEAVEVIRQARELYDDYLAEGEYSGDEDDPFDFDTCDSPEKVKALSEWLECDPDDITEETDQIFSAHGREYLVVDDDEADELWDDYLDNYIDECLEVPDSLEPYFDRDSWKHDARMDGRGHSLGRYDGNEYDVEVEHDGVKETYFIYRQ
;
A
#
# COMPACT_ATOMS: atom_id res chain seq x y z
N MET A 1 8.01 8.72 -1.14
CA MET A 1 7.29 10.01 -1.14
C MET A 1 7.93 10.96 -0.13
N LYS A 2 8.07 12.25 -0.50
CA LYS A 2 8.57 13.29 0.41
C LYS A 2 7.95 14.65 0.14
N TYR A 3 7.21 15.17 1.12
CA TYR A 3 6.61 16.50 1.05
C TYR A 3 7.26 17.45 2.05
N THR A 4 7.65 18.63 1.56
CA THR A 4 8.11 19.73 2.41
C THR A 4 7.07 20.85 2.43
N TYR A 5 6.48 21.07 3.60
CA TYR A 5 5.52 22.14 3.85
C TYR A 5 6.21 23.32 4.51
N ARG A 6 5.95 24.51 4.02
CA ARG A 6 6.48 25.76 4.59
C ARG A 6 5.32 26.63 5.00
N HIS A 7 5.25 26.95 6.28
CA HIS A 7 4.30 27.87 6.85
C HIS A 7 5.06 28.99 7.57
N LYS A 8 4.43 30.15 7.75
CA LYS A 8 5.04 31.30 8.47
C LYS A 8 5.59 30.96 9.87
N LYS A 9 5.08 29.91 10.51
CA LYS A 9 5.45 29.51 11.88
C LYS A 9 6.21 28.18 11.97
N PHE A 10 6.25 27.40 10.90
CA PHE A 10 6.90 26.10 10.91
C PHE A 10 7.37 25.66 9.53
N THR A 11 8.30 24.73 9.51
CA THR A 11 8.57 23.88 8.35
C THR A 11 8.27 22.44 8.75
N ALA A 12 7.54 21.71 7.93
CA ALA A 12 7.26 20.29 8.14
C ALA A 12 7.79 19.50 6.94
N VAL A 13 8.35 18.33 7.20
CA VAL A 13 8.80 17.37 6.20
C VAL A 13 8.10 16.06 6.53
N PHE A 14 7.25 15.62 5.62
CA PHE A 14 6.62 14.31 5.67
C PHE A 14 7.31 13.40 4.66
N THR A 15 7.75 12.21 5.07
CA THR A 15 8.51 11.30 4.19
C THR A 15 8.27 9.84 4.56
N ASP A 16 8.46 8.93 3.61
CA ASP A 16 8.38 7.48 3.79
C ASP A 16 9.67 6.72 3.41
N GLU A 17 10.75 7.43 3.08
CA GLU A 17 12.03 6.92 2.53
C GLU A 17 12.60 5.68 3.25
N ASP A 18 12.31 5.49 4.55
CA ASP A 18 12.81 4.38 5.37
C ASP A 18 11.79 3.22 5.53
N GLY A 19 10.71 3.21 4.75
CA GLY A 19 9.61 2.23 4.86
C GLY A 19 8.62 2.51 6.00
N TYR A 20 8.74 3.64 6.67
CA TYR A 20 7.79 4.11 7.69
C TYR A 20 7.49 5.60 7.50
N PHE A 21 6.30 6.04 7.90
CA PHE A 21 5.93 7.44 7.83
C PHE A 21 6.70 8.28 8.85
N SER A 22 7.29 9.38 8.40
CA SER A 22 8.09 10.28 9.23
C SER A 22 7.62 11.71 9.08
N LEU A 23 7.14 12.33 10.17
CA LEU A 23 6.82 13.75 10.24
C LEU A 23 7.87 14.46 11.10
N THR A 24 8.69 15.27 10.46
CA THR A 24 9.74 16.07 11.12
C THR A 24 9.61 17.53 10.74
N GLY A 25 10.33 18.41 11.42
CA GLY A 25 10.25 19.84 11.09
C GLY A 25 11.02 20.77 12.00
N ASP A 26 10.69 22.05 11.87
CA ASP A 26 11.11 23.12 12.78
C ASP A 26 9.89 23.95 13.17
N VAL A 27 9.72 24.18 14.47
CA VAL A 27 8.70 25.09 15.01
C VAL A 27 9.39 26.05 15.97
N ASP A 28 9.30 27.35 15.69
CA ASP A 28 9.90 28.44 16.49
C ASP A 28 11.41 28.23 16.80
N GLY A 29 12.17 27.63 15.87
CA GLY A 29 13.61 27.37 16.03
C GLY A 29 13.95 26.08 16.78
N GLY A 30 12.95 25.27 17.12
CA GLY A 30 13.14 23.90 17.60
C GLY A 30 12.97 22.90 16.47
N SER A 31 14.06 22.20 16.11
CA SER A 31 14.08 21.19 15.04
C SER A 31 13.97 19.75 15.56
N GLY A 32 13.45 18.85 14.72
CA GLY A 32 13.38 17.40 14.98
C GLY A 32 11.97 16.81 14.85
N ALA A 33 11.65 15.83 15.70
CA ALA A 33 10.29 15.27 15.84
C ALA A 33 9.42 16.27 16.61
N CYS A 34 8.80 17.18 15.86
CA CYS A 34 7.98 18.27 16.40
C CYS A 34 6.52 18.20 15.92
N GLY A 35 6.07 17.03 15.49
CA GLY A 35 4.73 16.85 14.91
C GLY A 35 3.61 17.29 15.83
N ASP A 36 3.63 16.96 17.12
CA ASP A 36 2.70 17.53 18.12
C ASP A 36 2.57 19.08 18.03
N LYS A 37 3.69 19.79 17.90
CA LYS A 37 3.70 21.26 17.79
C LYS A 37 3.21 21.75 16.43
N ILE A 38 3.49 20.99 15.37
CA ILE A 38 2.96 21.27 14.03
C ILE A 38 1.43 21.14 14.07
N VAL A 39 0.91 20.07 14.68
CA VAL A 39 -0.53 19.82 14.86
C VAL A 39 -1.21 20.90 15.69
N GLU A 40 -0.56 21.44 16.73
CA GLU A 40 -1.08 22.58 17.49
C GLU A 40 -1.27 23.84 16.62
N ILE A 41 -0.43 24.02 15.60
CA ILE A 41 -0.49 25.17 14.68
C ILE A 41 -1.46 24.91 13.52
N ASP A 42 -1.40 23.73 12.93
CA ASP A 42 -2.22 23.29 11.80
C ASP A 42 -2.76 21.87 12.06
N PRO A 43 -4.00 21.75 12.58
CA PRO A 43 -4.60 20.46 12.92
C PRO A 43 -4.75 19.48 11.76
N ARG A 44 -4.58 19.94 10.51
CA ARG A 44 -4.64 19.06 9.34
C ARG A 44 -3.50 18.02 9.35
N PHE A 45 -2.38 18.28 10.04
CA PHE A 45 -1.28 17.33 10.21
C PHE A 45 -1.57 16.20 11.22
N LYS A 46 -2.73 16.21 11.90
CA LYS A 46 -3.00 15.29 13.00
C LYS A 46 -2.84 13.82 12.62
N LEU A 47 -3.39 13.42 11.47
CA LEU A 47 -3.32 12.02 11.05
C LEU A 47 -1.89 11.61 10.65
N MET A 48 -1.11 12.49 10.02
CA MET A 48 0.30 12.22 9.72
C MET A 48 1.13 12.03 10.98
N GLU A 49 0.87 12.83 12.02
CA GLU A 49 1.53 12.68 13.30
C GLU A 49 1.09 11.39 14.02
N ASP A 50 -0.20 11.07 13.97
CA ASP A 50 -0.71 9.80 14.52
C ASP A 50 -0.05 8.60 13.84
N MET A 51 0.18 8.67 12.52
CA MET A 51 0.85 7.62 11.75
C MET A 51 2.39 7.69 11.79
N HIS A 52 2.98 8.61 12.56
CA HIS A 52 4.44 8.70 12.65
C HIS A 52 5.05 7.38 13.18
N LEU A 53 6.05 6.87 12.47
CA LEU A 53 6.72 5.58 12.69
C LEU A 53 5.85 4.34 12.43
N CYS A 54 4.72 4.50 11.72
CA CYS A 54 3.96 3.37 11.20
C CYS A 54 4.53 2.91 9.86
N ASP A 55 4.51 1.60 9.61
CA ASP A 55 4.92 1.00 8.34
C ASP A 55 4.07 1.52 7.18
N VAL A 56 4.70 1.90 6.08
CA VAL A 56 4.02 2.60 4.97
C VAL A 56 3.05 1.69 4.22
N LYS A 57 3.37 0.39 4.11
CA LYS A 57 2.57 -0.58 3.34
C LYS A 57 1.39 -1.11 4.14
N THR A 58 1.60 -1.31 5.44
CA THR A 58 0.63 -1.97 6.31
C THR A 58 -0.08 -1.02 7.26
N GLY A 59 0.45 0.19 7.44
CA GLY A 59 0.03 1.13 8.48
C GLY A 59 0.36 0.68 9.91
N GLU A 60 0.98 -0.50 10.09
CA GLU A 60 1.17 -1.06 11.43
C GLU A 60 2.14 -0.20 12.24
N PRO A 61 1.77 0.26 13.44
CA PRO A 61 2.70 0.95 14.32
C PRO A 61 3.88 0.05 14.67
N MET A 62 5.08 0.62 14.74
CA MET A 62 6.28 -0.18 15.04
C MET A 62 6.13 -0.95 16.36
N HIS A 63 6.22 -2.28 16.27
CA HIS A 63 6.03 -3.21 17.40
C HIS A 63 4.66 -3.10 18.10
N ALA A 64 3.59 -2.72 17.39
CA ALA A 64 2.25 -2.49 17.93
C ALA A 64 1.75 -3.62 18.85
N GLU A 65 1.83 -4.88 18.39
CA GLU A 65 1.35 -6.00 19.20
C GLU A 65 2.13 -6.17 20.51
N ALA A 66 3.46 -6.18 20.42
CA ALA A 66 4.33 -6.43 21.56
C ALA A 66 4.22 -5.31 22.60
N ASN A 67 4.23 -4.05 22.14
CA ASN A 67 4.10 -2.87 22.98
C ASN A 67 2.68 -2.76 23.56
N GLY A 68 1.64 -3.01 22.76
CA GLY A 68 0.26 -3.06 23.23
C GLY A 68 0.09 -4.07 24.37
N ILE A 69 0.55 -5.31 24.17
CA ILE A 69 0.53 -6.34 25.22
C ILE A 69 1.30 -5.89 26.47
N TYR A 70 2.50 -5.34 26.30
CA TYR A 70 3.33 -4.84 27.41
C TYR A 70 2.59 -3.77 28.22
N PHE A 71 2.00 -2.76 27.57
CA PHE A 71 1.27 -1.70 28.27
C PHE A 71 0.03 -2.22 28.98
N ALA A 72 -0.73 -3.13 28.35
CA ALA A 72 -1.86 -3.78 29.00
C ALA A 72 -1.44 -4.60 30.24
N GLU A 73 -0.33 -5.33 30.17
CA GLU A 73 0.20 -6.08 31.32
C GLU A 73 0.64 -5.17 32.46
N CYS A 74 1.28 -4.04 32.15
CA CYS A 74 1.62 -3.03 33.15
C CYS A 74 0.38 -2.44 33.81
N TYR A 75 -0.62 -2.03 33.00
CA TYR A 75 -1.91 -1.52 33.48
C TYR A 75 -2.61 -2.51 34.42
N LEU A 76 -2.71 -3.78 34.02
CA LEU A 76 -3.34 -4.84 34.82
C LEU A 76 -2.59 -5.13 36.14
N LYS A 77 -1.28 -4.89 36.18
CA LYS A 77 -0.43 -5.15 37.35
C LYS A 77 -0.54 -4.07 38.41
N ASP A 78 -0.59 -2.80 38.03
CA ASP A 78 -0.52 -1.67 38.97
C ASP A 78 -1.81 -0.85 39.10
N GLY A 79 -2.81 -1.14 38.26
CA GLY A 79 -4.09 -0.43 38.19
C GLY A 79 -4.01 0.89 37.41
N GLY A 80 -3.10 0.99 36.45
CA GLY A 80 -2.90 2.17 35.61
C GLY A 80 -2.11 3.29 36.26
N LYS A 81 -1.20 2.96 37.19
CA LYS A 81 -0.38 3.98 37.89
C LYS A 81 0.75 4.49 37.01
N GLU A 82 1.38 3.59 36.26
CA GLU A 82 2.46 3.94 35.33
C GLU A 82 1.91 4.32 33.94
N TYR A 83 0.98 3.50 33.42
CA TYR A 83 0.38 3.69 32.10
C TYR A 83 -1.15 3.60 32.19
N GLY A 84 -1.84 4.66 31.78
CA GLY A 84 -3.30 4.70 31.71
C GLY A 84 -3.86 3.98 30.48
N LEU A 85 -5.18 3.86 30.41
CA LEU A 85 -5.85 3.35 29.21
C LEU A 85 -5.62 4.25 28.00
N GLU A 86 -5.42 5.55 28.22
CA GLU A 86 -5.10 6.53 27.20
C GLU A 86 -3.78 6.21 26.50
N THR A 87 -2.78 5.69 27.23
CA THR A 87 -1.51 5.27 26.63
C THR A 87 -1.71 4.10 25.68
N ILE A 88 -2.52 3.12 26.08
CA ILE A 88 -2.82 1.93 25.27
C ILE A 88 -3.67 2.33 24.04
N ALA A 89 -4.69 3.16 24.26
CA ALA A 89 -5.58 3.67 23.24
C ALA A 89 -4.82 4.44 22.17
N ASN A 90 -3.96 5.38 22.58
CA ASN A 90 -3.13 6.15 21.66
C ASN A 90 -2.13 5.28 20.91
N HIS A 91 -1.51 4.28 21.55
CA HIS A 91 -0.53 3.42 20.88
C HIS A 91 -1.17 2.48 19.85
N LEU A 92 -2.38 1.99 20.11
CA LEU A 92 -3.08 1.06 19.22
C LEU A 92 -4.04 1.77 18.23
N HIS A 93 -4.16 3.09 18.29
CA HIS A 93 -5.10 3.90 17.50
C HIS A 93 -6.56 3.47 17.70
N VAL A 94 -6.95 3.22 18.96
CA VAL A 94 -8.30 2.77 19.33
C VAL A 94 -8.96 3.69 20.34
N SER A 95 -10.27 3.57 20.51
CA SER A 95 -10.97 4.24 21.60
C SER A 95 -10.58 3.67 22.97
N ILE A 96 -10.80 4.45 24.03
CA ILE A 96 -10.55 4.00 25.41
C ILE A 96 -11.33 2.73 25.72
N GLU A 97 -12.58 2.62 25.25
CA GLU A 97 -13.41 1.43 25.45
C GLU A 97 -12.84 0.19 24.76
N LYS A 98 -12.29 0.33 23.53
CA LYS A 98 -11.57 -0.74 22.83
C LYS A 98 -10.27 -1.10 23.54
N ALA A 99 -9.57 -0.14 24.14
CA ALA A 99 -8.39 -0.41 24.96
C ALA A 99 -8.73 -1.17 26.26
N GLU A 100 -9.89 -0.90 26.88
CA GLU A 100 -10.41 -1.68 28.00
C GLU A 100 -10.73 -3.13 27.59
N GLU A 101 -11.41 -3.30 26.44
CA GLU A 101 -11.68 -4.63 25.86
C GLU A 101 -10.38 -5.40 25.63
N PHE A 102 -9.38 -4.74 25.03
CA PHE A 102 -8.06 -5.31 24.81
C PHE A 102 -7.38 -5.75 26.12
N CYS A 103 -7.41 -4.90 27.16
CA CYS A 103 -6.90 -5.26 28.48
C CYS A 103 -7.57 -6.51 29.05
N GLU A 104 -8.89 -6.65 28.89
CA GLU A 104 -9.62 -7.82 29.36
C GLU A 104 -9.28 -9.08 28.53
N LEU A 105 -9.06 -8.96 27.22
CA LEU A 105 -8.55 -10.05 26.38
C LEU A 105 -7.16 -10.52 26.83
N VAL A 106 -6.25 -9.59 27.11
CA VAL A 106 -4.89 -9.88 27.62
C VAL A 106 -4.97 -10.54 29.00
N LYS A 107 -5.84 -10.07 29.89
CA LYS A 107 -6.08 -10.68 31.20
C LYS A 107 -6.59 -12.12 31.08
N ASN A 108 -7.63 -12.35 30.28
CA ASN A 108 -8.18 -13.68 30.04
C ASN A 108 -7.14 -14.63 29.45
N ARG A 109 -6.34 -14.17 28.48
CA ARG A 109 -5.21 -14.93 27.92
C ARG A 109 -4.22 -15.33 29.02
N ASN A 110 -3.84 -14.40 29.89
CA ASN A 110 -2.89 -14.66 30.97
C ASN A 110 -3.45 -15.61 32.04
N GLU A 111 -4.75 -15.60 32.30
CA GLU A 111 -5.43 -16.57 33.17
C GLU A 111 -5.48 -17.97 32.53
N GLU A 112 -5.84 -18.08 31.25
CA GLU A 112 -5.81 -19.34 30.50
C GLU A 112 -4.40 -19.96 30.49
N TYR A 113 -3.34 -19.15 30.35
CA TYR A 113 -1.94 -19.63 30.43
C TYR A 113 -1.58 -20.21 31.81
N LYS A 114 -2.07 -19.61 32.91
CA LYS A 114 -1.86 -20.14 34.28
C LYS A 114 -2.57 -21.47 34.48
N ASP A 115 -3.80 -21.61 33.97
CA ASP A 115 -4.57 -22.85 34.09
C ASP A 115 -3.99 -23.99 33.24
N ARG A 116 -3.37 -23.68 32.09
CA ARG A 116 -2.66 -24.66 31.24
C ARG A 116 -1.47 -25.30 31.95
N LEU A 117 -0.81 -24.59 32.88
CA LEU A 117 0.25 -25.20 33.70
C LEU A 117 -0.28 -26.32 34.62
N HIS A 118 -1.60 -26.38 34.82
CA HIS A 118 -2.25 -27.30 35.75
C HIS A 118 -3.23 -28.28 35.09
N THR A 119 -3.63 -28.06 33.83
CA THR A 119 -4.62 -28.87 33.12
C THR A 119 -4.18 -29.18 31.68
N SER A 120 -4.39 -30.42 31.21
CA SER A 120 -3.97 -30.90 29.90
C SER A 120 -4.99 -30.66 28.76
N ARG A 121 -5.94 -29.74 28.94
CA ARG A 121 -6.92 -29.39 27.90
C ARG A 121 -6.87 -27.89 27.60
N PRO A 122 -6.48 -27.49 26.37
CA PRO A 122 -6.51 -26.08 25.99
C PRO A 122 -7.95 -25.62 25.75
N SER A 123 -8.29 -24.49 26.36
CA SER A 123 -9.28 -23.55 25.83
C SER A 123 -8.48 -22.60 24.94
N ASP A 124 -8.66 -22.62 23.62
CA ASP A 124 -8.01 -21.68 22.69
C ASP A 124 -8.80 -20.37 22.54
N SER A 125 -9.67 -20.04 23.50
CA SER A 125 -10.69 -19.01 23.28
C SER A 125 -10.15 -17.58 23.35
N ALA A 126 -9.23 -17.27 24.29
CA ALA A 126 -8.76 -15.89 24.47
C ALA A 126 -7.67 -15.52 23.46
N GLN A 127 -6.75 -16.44 23.17
CA GLN A 127 -5.70 -16.21 22.16
C GLN A 127 -6.29 -15.99 20.76
N VAL A 128 -7.32 -16.76 20.38
CA VAL A 128 -8.00 -16.56 19.08
C VAL A 128 -8.70 -15.21 19.03
N LYS A 129 -9.39 -14.80 20.11
CA LYS A 129 -10.02 -13.48 20.17
C LYS A 129 -9.01 -12.34 20.09
N LEU A 130 -7.86 -12.47 20.75
CA LEU A 130 -6.78 -11.48 20.68
C LEU A 130 -6.19 -11.39 19.27
N SER A 131 -6.01 -12.52 18.58
CA SER A 131 -5.60 -12.53 17.18
C SER A 131 -6.61 -11.82 16.29
N MET A 132 -7.90 -12.12 16.46
CA MET A 132 -8.97 -11.47 15.70
C MET A 132 -9.03 -9.96 15.97
N PHE A 133 -8.72 -9.53 17.19
CA PHE A 133 -8.63 -8.12 17.55
C PHE A 133 -7.51 -7.42 16.76
N PHE A 134 -6.31 -8.01 16.69
CA PHE A 134 -5.21 -7.44 15.90
C PHE A 134 -5.48 -7.49 14.40
N ASP A 135 -6.15 -8.52 13.88
CA ASP A 135 -6.54 -8.56 12.47
C ASP A 135 -7.53 -7.44 12.12
N GLU A 136 -8.41 -7.05 13.05
CA GLU A 136 -9.27 -5.89 12.90
C GLU A 136 -8.46 -4.58 12.89
N LEU A 137 -7.50 -4.42 13.81
CA LEU A 137 -6.63 -3.24 13.85
C LEU A 137 -5.78 -3.08 12.60
N ARG A 138 -5.16 -4.16 12.10
CA ARG A 138 -4.37 -4.12 10.86
C ARG A 138 -5.16 -3.57 9.69
N ARG A 139 -6.44 -3.95 9.55
CA ARG A 139 -7.30 -3.41 8.50
C ARG A 139 -7.56 -1.92 8.68
N GLN A 140 -7.75 -1.47 9.93
CA GLN A 140 -7.92 -0.05 10.22
C GLN A 140 -6.64 0.73 9.86
N TRP A 141 -5.48 0.26 10.31
CA TRP A 141 -4.19 0.88 10.02
C TRP A 141 -3.89 0.96 8.53
N GLN A 142 -4.22 -0.07 7.75
CA GLN A 142 -4.12 -0.05 6.30
C GLN A 142 -4.96 1.09 5.68
N LEU A 143 -6.19 1.29 6.17
CA LEU A 143 -7.04 2.39 5.71
C LEU A 143 -6.48 3.76 6.12
N GLU A 144 -5.94 3.88 7.33
CA GLU A 144 -5.29 5.10 7.82
C GLU A 144 -4.04 5.44 7.02
N ALA A 145 -3.24 4.45 6.61
CA ALA A 145 -2.06 4.65 5.77
C ALA A 145 -2.42 5.23 4.40
N VAL A 146 -3.43 4.67 3.74
CA VAL A 146 -3.95 5.18 2.46
C VAL A 146 -4.45 6.63 2.62
N GLU A 147 -5.19 6.89 3.70
CA GLU A 147 -5.72 8.21 3.98
C GLU A 147 -4.62 9.24 4.27
N VAL A 148 -3.54 8.86 4.96
CA VAL A 148 -2.38 9.73 5.20
C VAL A 148 -1.71 10.13 3.91
N ILE A 149 -1.48 9.18 2.99
CA ILE A 149 -0.86 9.46 1.69
C ILE A 149 -1.73 10.46 0.91
N ARG A 150 -3.04 10.19 0.84
CA ARG A 150 -4.02 11.08 0.21
C ARG A 150 -3.99 12.49 0.82
N GLN A 151 -4.03 12.58 2.15
CA GLN A 151 -4.04 13.85 2.87
C GLN A 151 -2.73 14.63 2.70
N ALA A 152 -1.59 13.94 2.65
CA ALA A 152 -0.28 14.55 2.43
C ALA A 152 -0.21 15.24 1.08
N ARG A 153 -0.68 14.57 0.04
CA ARG A 153 -0.78 15.14 -1.31
C ARG A 153 -1.70 16.37 -1.35
N GLU A 154 -2.92 16.25 -0.81
CA GLU A 154 -3.88 17.36 -0.79
C GLU A 154 -3.36 18.58 -0.04
N LEU A 155 -2.71 18.36 1.09
CA LEU A 155 -2.09 19.46 1.84
C LEU A 155 -0.94 20.10 1.08
N TYR A 156 -0.15 19.31 0.36
CA TYR A 156 0.95 19.83 -0.42
C TYR A 156 0.42 20.76 -1.53
N ASP A 157 -0.61 20.33 -2.25
CA ASP A 157 -1.29 21.13 -3.28
C ASP A 157 -1.88 22.43 -2.72
N ASP A 158 -2.51 22.37 -1.54
CA ASP A 158 -3.02 23.56 -0.84
C ASP A 158 -1.90 24.57 -0.54
N TYR A 159 -0.77 24.11 0.02
CA TYR A 159 0.37 24.97 0.36
C TYR A 159 1.08 25.54 -0.89
N LEU A 160 1.11 24.78 -1.99
CA LEU A 160 1.58 25.28 -3.29
C LEU A 160 0.67 26.41 -3.80
N ALA A 161 -0.65 26.20 -3.77
CA ALA A 161 -1.63 27.17 -4.27
C ALA A 161 -1.65 28.49 -3.49
N GLU A 162 -1.36 28.45 -2.19
CA GLU A 162 -1.29 29.64 -1.33
C GLU A 162 -0.06 30.53 -1.60
N GLY A 163 0.88 30.09 -2.46
CA GLY A 163 2.06 30.86 -2.81
C GLY A 163 3.06 31.01 -1.67
N GLU A 164 2.96 30.19 -0.62
CA GLU A 164 3.97 30.06 0.44
C GLU A 164 5.15 29.14 0.03
N TYR A 165 5.19 28.74 -1.24
CA TYR A 165 6.25 27.94 -1.84
C TYR A 165 7.28 28.81 -2.57
N SER A 166 8.52 28.78 -2.07
CA SER A 166 9.72 29.15 -2.83
C SER A 166 10.61 27.90 -2.89
N GLY A 167 10.23 26.93 -3.71
CA GLY A 167 11.10 25.80 -4.04
C GLY A 167 12.05 26.19 -5.17
N ASP A 168 13.31 25.81 -5.01
CA ASP A 168 14.27 25.75 -6.11
C ASP A 168 13.72 24.80 -7.19
N GLU A 169 13.86 25.17 -8.47
CA GLU A 169 13.29 24.52 -9.67
C GLU A 169 13.83 23.10 -9.96
N ASP A 170 14.48 22.44 -9.00
CA ASP A 170 15.20 21.16 -9.16
C ASP A 170 14.59 20.03 -8.29
N ASP A 171 13.27 20.00 -8.07
CA ASP A 171 12.62 18.84 -7.45
C ASP A 171 12.14 17.88 -8.57
N PRO A 172 12.82 16.73 -8.77
CA PRO A 172 12.46 15.79 -9.81
C PRO A 172 11.13 15.12 -9.46
N PHE A 173 10.19 15.16 -10.40
CA PHE A 173 9.03 14.26 -10.55
C PHE A 173 8.87 13.18 -9.46
N ASP A 174 7.85 13.32 -8.62
CA ASP A 174 7.53 12.35 -7.56
C ASP A 174 6.76 11.16 -8.13
N PHE A 175 7.50 10.12 -8.55
CA PHE A 175 6.96 8.85 -9.03
C PHE A 175 6.16 8.08 -7.94
N ASP A 176 6.20 8.50 -6.67
CA ASP A 176 5.65 7.72 -5.54
C ASP A 176 4.12 7.81 -5.36
N THR A 177 3.36 8.27 -6.36
CA THR A 177 1.88 8.25 -6.31
C THR A 177 1.23 7.24 -7.27
N CYS A 178 2.01 6.50 -8.04
CA CYS A 178 1.53 5.40 -8.86
C CYS A 178 1.76 4.08 -8.12
N ASP A 179 0.79 3.16 -8.15
CA ASP A 179 0.94 1.84 -7.53
C ASP A 179 1.99 0.99 -8.28
N SER A 180 2.25 1.32 -9.55
CA SER A 180 3.23 0.68 -10.44
C SER A 180 4.11 1.71 -11.19
N PRO A 181 5.02 2.41 -10.49
CA PRO A 181 5.82 3.50 -11.08
C PRO A 181 6.71 3.04 -12.24
N GLU A 182 7.15 1.78 -12.23
CA GLU A 182 7.96 1.19 -13.30
C GLU A 182 7.15 0.99 -14.60
N LYS A 183 5.88 0.59 -14.50
CA LYS A 183 4.97 0.44 -15.64
C LYS A 183 4.64 1.80 -16.27
N VAL A 184 4.38 2.82 -15.44
CA VAL A 184 4.19 4.20 -15.90
C VAL A 184 5.44 4.73 -16.60
N LYS A 185 6.62 4.49 -16.00
CA LYS A 185 7.89 4.86 -16.62
C LYS A 185 8.07 4.19 -17.99
N ALA A 186 7.85 2.88 -18.08
CA ALA A 186 7.94 2.14 -19.35
C ALA A 186 7.02 2.74 -20.42
N LEU A 187 5.76 3.01 -20.06
CA LEU A 187 4.78 3.58 -20.98
C LEU A 187 5.14 5.01 -21.41
N SER A 188 5.63 5.84 -20.49
CA SER A 188 6.04 7.23 -20.79
C SER A 188 7.24 7.28 -21.73
N GLU A 189 8.22 6.38 -21.54
CA GLU A 189 9.39 6.27 -22.40
C GLU A 189 9.00 5.85 -23.82
N TRP A 190 8.06 4.90 -23.97
CA TRP A 190 7.59 4.47 -25.27
C TRP A 190 6.73 5.52 -25.99
N LEU A 191 5.86 6.22 -25.25
CA LEU A 191 5.02 7.28 -25.80
C LEU A 191 5.77 8.58 -26.07
N GLU A 192 6.99 8.72 -25.55
CA GLU A 192 7.74 9.98 -25.50
C GLU A 192 6.91 11.11 -24.85
N CYS A 193 6.17 10.78 -23.79
CA CYS A 193 5.32 11.72 -23.06
C CYS A 193 5.79 11.91 -21.62
N ASP A 194 5.21 12.92 -20.97
CA ASP A 194 5.45 13.16 -19.57
C ASP A 194 4.72 12.07 -18.73
N PRO A 195 5.34 11.46 -17.70
CA PRO A 195 4.67 10.50 -16.81
C PRO A 195 3.37 11.03 -16.20
N ASP A 196 3.26 12.34 -15.94
CA ASP A 196 2.03 12.95 -15.40
C ASP A 196 0.86 12.93 -16.40
N ASP A 197 1.14 12.72 -17.69
CA ASP A 197 0.10 12.57 -18.72
C ASP A 197 -0.52 11.15 -18.73
N ILE A 198 -0.04 10.24 -17.86
CA ILE A 198 -0.49 8.85 -17.76
C ILE A 198 -1.38 8.69 -16.52
N THR A 199 -2.56 8.11 -16.71
CA THR A 199 -3.49 7.77 -15.63
C THR A 199 -3.60 6.25 -15.50
N GLU A 200 -3.42 5.72 -14.30
CA GLU A 200 -3.64 4.30 -14.00
C GLU A 200 -5.14 4.05 -13.78
N GLU A 201 -5.74 3.20 -14.61
CA GLU A 201 -7.17 2.82 -14.51
C GLU A 201 -7.34 1.56 -13.64
N THR A 202 -6.38 0.64 -13.76
CA THR A 202 -6.22 -0.59 -12.96
C THR A 202 -4.72 -0.96 -12.93
N ASP A 203 -4.34 -1.92 -12.09
CA ASP A 203 -2.96 -2.44 -11.91
C ASP A 203 -2.15 -2.73 -13.21
N GLN A 204 -2.85 -3.00 -14.31
CA GLN A 204 -2.22 -3.30 -15.61
C GLN A 204 -2.74 -2.44 -16.76
N ILE A 205 -3.77 -1.61 -16.55
CA ILE A 205 -4.40 -0.80 -17.61
C ILE A 205 -4.17 0.68 -17.32
N PHE A 206 -3.59 1.37 -18.30
CA PHE A 206 -3.19 2.76 -18.23
C PHE A 206 -3.80 3.55 -19.38
N SER A 207 -4.17 4.81 -19.14
CA SER A 207 -4.68 5.72 -20.15
C SER A 207 -3.73 6.90 -20.38
N ALA A 208 -3.42 7.18 -21.65
CA ALA A 208 -2.54 8.28 -22.05
C ALA A 208 -2.94 8.81 -23.43
N HIS A 209 -2.98 10.14 -23.58
CA HIS A 209 -3.44 10.81 -24.81
C HIS A 209 -4.80 10.32 -25.35
N GLY A 210 -5.71 9.95 -24.44
CA GLY A 210 -7.05 9.45 -24.77
C GLY A 210 -7.06 8.04 -25.39
N ARG A 211 -6.05 7.22 -25.10
CA ARG A 211 -5.93 5.82 -25.51
C ARG A 211 -5.61 4.95 -24.30
N GLU A 212 -6.00 3.69 -24.36
CA GLU A 212 -5.76 2.69 -23.30
C GLU A 212 -4.64 1.73 -23.71
N TYR A 213 -3.84 1.34 -22.72
CA TYR A 213 -2.67 0.48 -22.86
C TYR A 213 -2.66 -0.55 -21.74
N LEU A 214 -2.37 -1.80 -22.09
CA LEU A 214 -2.00 -2.86 -21.15
C LEU A 214 -0.48 -2.83 -21.00
N VAL A 215 0.02 -2.67 -19.78
CA VAL A 215 1.46 -2.66 -19.47
C VAL A 215 1.72 -3.72 -18.42
N VAL A 216 2.58 -4.68 -18.75
CA VAL A 216 2.82 -5.87 -17.95
C VAL A 216 4.27 -6.31 -18.05
N ASP A 217 4.77 -7.03 -17.05
CA ASP A 217 6.04 -7.76 -17.18
C ASP A 217 5.90 -9.04 -18.02
N ASP A 218 6.99 -9.79 -18.19
CA ASP A 218 7.02 -11.00 -19.02
C ASP A 218 6.13 -12.13 -18.47
N ASP A 219 6.15 -12.31 -17.14
CA ASP A 219 5.40 -13.38 -16.48
C ASP A 219 3.90 -13.05 -16.51
N GLU A 220 3.53 -11.81 -16.18
CA GLU A 220 2.16 -11.29 -16.29
C GLU A 220 1.63 -11.42 -17.74
N ALA A 221 2.44 -11.08 -18.75
CA ALA A 221 2.05 -11.20 -20.14
C ALA A 221 1.79 -12.66 -20.56
N ASP A 222 2.59 -13.61 -20.09
CA ASP A 222 2.43 -15.03 -20.37
C ASP A 222 1.19 -15.62 -19.68
N GLU A 223 0.90 -15.21 -18.45
CA GLU A 223 -0.30 -15.60 -17.71
C GLU A 223 -1.57 -15.08 -18.41
N LEU A 224 -1.62 -13.79 -18.73
CA LEU A 224 -2.75 -13.19 -19.46
C LEU A 224 -2.96 -13.84 -20.84
N TRP A 225 -1.88 -14.23 -21.50
CA TRP A 225 -1.97 -14.91 -22.79
C TRP A 225 -2.56 -16.32 -22.67
N ASP A 226 -2.14 -17.10 -21.66
CA ASP A 226 -2.71 -18.43 -21.43
C ASP A 226 -4.21 -18.35 -21.13
N ASP A 227 -4.61 -17.42 -20.26
CA ASP A 227 -6.01 -17.15 -19.93
C ASP A 227 -6.83 -16.74 -21.17
N TYR A 228 -6.26 -15.87 -22.02
CA TYR A 228 -6.92 -15.48 -23.28
C TYR A 228 -7.15 -16.69 -24.18
N LEU A 229 -6.15 -17.56 -24.35
CA LEU A 229 -6.25 -18.74 -25.21
C LEU A 229 -7.25 -19.75 -24.68
N ASP A 230 -7.32 -19.96 -23.37
CA ASP A 230 -8.33 -20.85 -22.78
C ASP A 230 -9.75 -20.31 -22.95
N ASN A 231 -9.95 -19.01 -22.74
CA ASN A 231 -11.23 -18.36 -23.03
C ASN A 231 -11.60 -18.46 -24.52
N TYR A 232 -10.63 -18.32 -25.43
CA TYR A 232 -10.88 -18.47 -26.86
C TYR A 232 -11.32 -19.88 -27.23
N ILE A 233 -10.69 -20.91 -26.65
CA ILE A 233 -11.10 -22.29 -26.84
C ILE A 233 -12.54 -22.49 -26.36
N ASP A 234 -12.87 -21.99 -25.17
CA ASP A 234 -14.16 -22.26 -24.54
C ASP A 234 -15.32 -21.46 -25.17
N GLU A 235 -15.05 -20.23 -25.60
CA GLU A 235 -16.10 -19.32 -26.08
C GLU A 235 -16.21 -19.25 -27.61
N CYS A 236 -15.10 -19.45 -28.33
CA CYS A 236 -15.05 -19.23 -29.78
C CYS A 236 -14.87 -20.52 -30.60
N LEU A 237 -14.18 -21.54 -30.07
CA LEU A 237 -14.02 -22.79 -30.78
C LEU A 237 -15.24 -23.70 -30.58
N GLU A 238 -16.06 -23.81 -31.62
CA GLU A 238 -17.14 -24.80 -31.67
C GLU A 238 -16.57 -26.22 -31.91
N VAL A 239 -15.99 -26.83 -30.87
CA VAL A 239 -15.57 -28.24 -30.91
C VAL A 239 -16.81 -29.12 -30.72
N PRO A 240 -17.21 -29.97 -31.69
CA PRO A 240 -18.35 -30.85 -31.51
C PRO A 240 -18.13 -31.80 -30.32
N ASP A 241 -19.14 -32.04 -29.49
CA ASP A 241 -19.06 -32.92 -28.29
C ASP A 241 -18.41 -34.29 -28.58
N SER A 242 -18.62 -34.83 -29.78
CA SER A 242 -18.03 -36.11 -30.19
C SER A 242 -16.51 -36.10 -30.35
N LEU A 243 -15.93 -34.90 -30.53
CA LEU A 243 -14.50 -34.66 -30.75
C LEU A 243 -13.81 -34.03 -29.54
N GLU A 244 -14.57 -33.48 -28.58
CA GLU A 244 -14.03 -32.83 -27.37
C GLU A 244 -12.99 -33.70 -26.63
N PRO A 245 -13.18 -35.02 -26.40
CA PRO A 245 -12.17 -35.85 -25.74
C PRO A 245 -10.88 -36.06 -26.54
N TYR A 246 -10.88 -35.70 -27.82
CA TYR A 246 -9.73 -35.81 -28.73
C TYR A 246 -9.10 -34.45 -29.02
N PHE A 247 -9.69 -33.34 -28.55
CA PHE A 247 -9.14 -32.01 -28.73
C PHE A 247 -8.02 -31.78 -27.72
N ASP A 248 -6.79 -31.72 -28.22
CA ASP A 248 -5.61 -31.46 -27.42
C ASP A 248 -5.41 -29.94 -27.29
N ARG A 249 -5.92 -29.39 -26.18
CA ARG A 249 -5.84 -27.95 -25.86
C ARG A 249 -4.40 -27.47 -25.81
N ASP A 250 -3.49 -28.26 -25.24
CA ASP A 250 -2.09 -27.86 -25.08
C ASP A 250 -1.37 -27.79 -26.41
N SER A 251 -1.59 -28.79 -27.28
CA SER A 251 -1.05 -28.77 -28.65
C SER A 251 -1.62 -27.59 -29.46
N TRP A 252 -2.89 -27.25 -29.28
CA TRP A 252 -3.50 -26.08 -29.93
C TRP A 252 -2.92 -24.77 -29.40
N LYS A 253 -2.81 -24.60 -28.07
CA LYS A 253 -2.19 -23.42 -27.45
C LYS A 253 -0.75 -23.24 -27.93
N HIS A 254 0.01 -24.34 -28.00
CA HIS A 254 1.39 -24.30 -28.51
C HIS A 254 1.47 -23.81 -29.97
N ASP A 255 0.56 -24.27 -30.84
CA ASP A 255 0.49 -23.80 -32.23
C ASP A 255 0.08 -22.33 -32.32
N ALA A 256 -0.95 -21.92 -31.56
CA ALA A 256 -1.40 -20.53 -31.49
C ALA A 256 -0.31 -19.58 -31.00
N ARG A 257 0.56 -20.04 -30.09
CA ARG A 257 1.69 -19.24 -29.59
C ARG A 257 2.73 -18.90 -30.67
N MET A 258 2.72 -19.57 -31.82
CA MET A 258 3.63 -19.24 -32.93
C MET A 258 3.34 -17.88 -33.57
N ASP A 259 2.13 -17.34 -33.39
CA ASP A 259 1.75 -16.02 -33.90
C ASP A 259 2.24 -14.88 -32.96
N GLY A 260 2.53 -15.18 -31.70
CA GLY A 260 3.01 -14.22 -30.69
C GLY A 260 1.89 -13.54 -29.90
N ARG A 261 2.22 -13.06 -28.68
CA ARG A 261 1.28 -12.46 -27.72
C ARG A 261 0.54 -11.25 -28.26
N GLY A 262 1.22 -10.41 -29.07
CA GLY A 262 0.64 -9.20 -29.64
C GLY A 262 -0.68 -9.44 -30.36
N HIS A 263 -0.84 -10.59 -31.04
CA HIS A 263 -2.09 -10.95 -31.73
C HIS A 263 -3.26 -11.24 -30.80
N SER A 264 -2.99 -11.62 -29.54
CA SER A 264 -3.99 -11.94 -28.52
C SER A 264 -4.25 -10.76 -27.59
N LEU A 265 -3.19 -10.11 -27.10
CA LEU A 265 -3.25 -9.08 -26.07
C LEU A 265 -3.36 -7.65 -26.66
N GLY A 266 -2.84 -7.42 -27.86
CA GLY A 266 -2.91 -6.14 -28.59
C GLY A 266 -4.20 -5.96 -29.38
N ARG A 267 -5.30 -5.67 -28.70
CA ARG A 267 -6.66 -5.61 -29.29
C ARG A 267 -6.80 -4.60 -30.44
N TYR A 268 -6.01 -3.53 -30.42
CA TYR A 268 -6.12 -2.47 -31.42
C TYR A 268 -5.27 -2.71 -32.68
N ASP A 269 -3.98 -2.98 -32.52
CA ASP A 269 -3.02 -3.08 -33.64
C ASP A 269 -2.32 -4.44 -33.77
N GLY A 270 -2.55 -5.36 -32.83
CA GLY A 270 -1.95 -6.70 -32.83
C GLY A 270 -0.46 -6.71 -32.52
N ASN A 271 0.12 -5.60 -32.07
CA ASN A 271 1.54 -5.49 -31.80
C ASN A 271 1.86 -5.65 -30.31
N GLU A 272 3.07 -6.12 -30.05
CA GLU A 272 3.73 -6.08 -28.75
C GLU A 272 4.90 -5.11 -28.87
N TYR A 273 5.02 -4.19 -27.91
CA TYR A 273 6.15 -3.30 -27.80
C TYR A 273 6.86 -3.55 -26.47
N ASP A 274 8.18 -3.63 -26.47
CA ASP A 274 8.98 -3.84 -25.26
C ASP A 274 9.80 -2.59 -24.90
N VAL A 275 9.92 -2.33 -23.59
CA VAL A 275 10.75 -1.26 -23.03
C VAL A 275 11.55 -1.82 -21.86
N GLU A 276 12.86 -1.59 -21.86
CA GLU A 276 13.74 -1.94 -20.75
C GLU A 276 13.85 -0.76 -19.77
N VAL A 277 13.34 -0.93 -18.56
CA VAL A 277 13.40 0.06 -17.49
C VAL A 277 14.46 -0.36 -16.47
N GLU A 278 15.37 0.56 -16.16
CA GLU A 278 16.34 0.39 -15.06
C GLU A 278 15.80 1.03 -13.77
N HIS A 279 15.69 0.23 -12.71
CA HIS A 279 15.35 0.65 -11.34
C HIS A 279 16.25 -0.09 -10.35
N ASP A 280 16.79 0.62 -9.35
CA ASP A 280 17.72 0.07 -8.35
C ASP A 280 18.93 -0.72 -8.91
N GLY A 281 19.35 -0.40 -10.15
CA GLY A 281 20.43 -1.09 -10.86
C GLY A 281 20.04 -2.48 -11.40
N VAL A 282 18.75 -2.82 -11.35
CA VAL A 282 18.13 -3.97 -12.02
C VAL A 282 17.45 -3.47 -13.29
N LYS A 283 17.60 -4.22 -14.38
CA LYS A 283 16.92 -3.97 -15.65
C LYS A 283 15.77 -4.94 -15.78
N GLU A 284 14.57 -4.42 -15.90
CA GLU A 284 13.36 -5.19 -16.14
C GLU A 284 12.74 -4.78 -17.47
N THR A 285 12.08 -5.71 -18.15
CA THR A 285 11.45 -5.46 -19.45
C THR A 285 9.95 -5.48 -19.27
N TYR A 286 9.29 -4.42 -19.70
CA TYR A 286 7.83 -4.30 -19.71
C TYR A 286 7.33 -4.37 -21.14
N PHE A 287 6.18 -5.02 -21.31
CA PHE A 287 5.48 -5.19 -22.58
C PHE A 287 4.23 -4.33 -22.60
N ILE A 288 4.05 -3.59 -23.69
CA ILE A 288 2.99 -2.61 -23.89
C ILE A 288 2.11 -3.08 -25.05
N TYR A 289 0.81 -3.15 -24.81
CA TYR A 289 -0.19 -3.53 -25.80
C TYR A 289 -1.29 -2.49 -25.89
N ARG A 290 -1.61 -2.04 -27.10
CA ARG A 290 -2.69 -1.07 -27.30
C ARG A 290 -4.05 -1.76 -27.25
N GLN A 291 -4.94 -1.25 -26.40
CA GLN A 291 -6.29 -1.77 -26.21
C GLN A 291 -7.32 -1.14 -27.16
#